data_AF-A0A328P8F3-F1
#
_entry.id   AF-A0A328P8F3-F1
#
_cell.length_a   1.000
_cell.length_b   1.000
_cell.length_c   1.000
_cell.angle_alpha   90.00
_cell.angle_beta   90.00
_cell.angle_gamma   90.00
#
_symmetry.space_group_name_H-M   'P 1'
#
loop_
_entity.id
_entity.type
_entity.pdbx_description
1 polymer ?
#
loop_
_entity_poly.entity_id
_entity_poly.type
_entity_poly.pdbx_seq_one_letter_code
_entity_poly.pdbx_strand_id
1 'polypeptide(L)'
;MSPGRLLAVAIAMLGAGPLPSGAEQAIAAPDAIAERIQACLHGRYADQGRLALVDRVLGIEQRIGAYRAARTQVELVERLNADLRVAMGDRRVRVTEASASSGAGVESCDLGATLQLEMPPAPL
;
A
#
# COMPACT_ATOMS: atom_id res chain seq x y z
N MET A 1 24.18 -23.03 57.81
CA MET A 1 24.27 -21.59 58.11
C MET A 1 23.94 -20.85 56.83
N SER A 2 22.84 -20.10 56.84
CA SER A 2 22.24 -19.47 55.66
C SER A 2 23.01 -18.22 55.22
N PRO A 3 23.25 -18.01 53.91
CA PRO A 3 23.35 -16.68 53.37
C PRO A 3 21.94 -16.20 53.03
N GLY A 4 21.40 -15.35 53.90
CA GLY A 4 20.18 -14.60 53.65
C GLY A 4 20.42 -13.49 52.62
N ARG A 5 19.45 -13.36 51.71
CA ARG A 5 18.90 -12.12 51.13
C ARG A 5 19.85 -10.93 50.95
N LEU A 6 20.01 -10.50 49.70
CA LEU A 6 19.36 -9.26 49.24
C LEU A 6 19.40 -9.14 47.71
N LEU A 7 18.19 -8.90 47.21
CA LEU A 7 17.84 -8.52 45.86
C LEU A 7 18.51 -7.18 45.51
N ALA A 8 19.16 -7.09 44.36
CA ALA A 8 19.44 -5.82 43.69
C ALA A 8 19.37 -6.06 42.17
N VAL A 9 18.13 -6.17 41.68
CA VAL A 9 17.86 -6.07 40.24
C VAL A 9 18.16 -4.62 39.85
N ALA A 10 19.31 -4.39 39.24
CA ALA A 10 19.65 -3.12 38.65
C ALA A 10 18.78 -2.92 37.40
N ILE A 11 17.67 -2.22 37.58
CA ILE A 11 16.93 -1.57 36.49
C ILE A 11 17.79 -0.40 36.02
N ALA A 12 18.69 -0.65 35.07
CA ALA A 12 19.34 0.41 34.33
C ALA A 12 18.46 0.74 33.11
N MET A 13 17.55 1.69 33.31
CA MET A 13 17.00 2.47 32.22
C MET A 13 18.16 3.17 31.50
N LEU A 14 18.43 2.80 30.25
CA LEU A 14 19.16 3.63 29.28
C LEU A 14 18.99 3.03 27.88
N GLY A 15 17.90 3.44 27.26
CA GLY A 15 17.54 3.05 25.90
C GLY A 15 16.12 3.47 25.53
N ALA A 16 15.62 4.58 26.09
CA ALA A 16 14.40 5.23 25.62
C ALA A 16 14.69 5.94 24.29
N GLY A 17 14.99 5.17 23.25
CA GLY A 17 14.62 5.57 21.89
C GLY A 17 13.15 5.20 21.71
N PRO A 18 12.33 6.01 21.02
CA PRO A 18 11.05 5.51 20.56
C PRO A 18 11.37 4.30 19.69
N LEU A 19 11.03 3.09 20.14
CA LEU A 19 10.72 2.04 19.19
C LEU A 19 9.62 2.66 18.35
N PRO A 20 9.79 2.91 17.03
CA PRO A 20 8.64 3.17 16.21
C PRO A 20 7.81 1.91 16.37
N SER A 21 6.74 2.01 17.15
CA SER A 21 5.69 1.01 17.17
C SER A 21 5.08 1.11 15.79
N GLY A 22 5.74 0.48 14.83
CA GLY A 22 5.19 0.14 13.53
C GLY A 22 4.16 -0.94 13.79
N ALA A 23 3.07 -0.56 14.48
CA ALA A 23 1.84 -1.31 14.43
C ALA A 23 1.54 -1.41 12.94
N GLU A 24 1.79 -2.59 12.37
CA GLU A 24 1.41 -2.90 10.99
C GLU A 24 -0.04 -2.49 10.84
N GLN A 25 -0.29 -1.44 10.05
CA GLN A 25 -1.64 -0.92 9.91
C GLN A 25 -2.48 -2.01 9.27
N ALA A 26 -3.45 -2.48 10.05
CA ALA A 26 -4.48 -3.37 9.55
C ALA A 26 -5.21 -2.66 8.41
N ILE A 27 -5.29 -3.31 7.26
CA ILE A 27 -5.91 -2.73 6.08
C ILE A 27 -7.43 -2.69 6.28
N ALA A 28 -7.99 -1.50 6.32
CA ALA A 28 -9.43 -1.32 6.18
C ALA A 28 -9.82 -1.42 4.70
N ALA A 29 -10.64 -2.40 4.34
CA ALA A 29 -11.28 -2.55 3.03
C ALA A 29 -10.34 -2.61 1.80
N PRO A 30 -9.53 -3.67 1.64
CA PRO A 30 -8.61 -3.82 0.50
C PRO A 30 -9.29 -3.82 -0.87
N ASP A 31 -10.50 -4.39 -0.96
CA ASP A 31 -11.24 -4.43 -2.24
C ASP A 31 -11.66 -3.02 -2.69
N ALA A 32 -12.01 -2.13 -1.75
CA ALA A 32 -12.37 -0.74 -2.04
C ALA A 32 -11.18 0.06 -2.59
N ILE A 33 -9.95 -0.29 -2.18
CA ILE A 33 -8.73 0.33 -2.72
C ILE A 33 -8.57 -0.06 -4.20
N ALA A 34 -8.77 -1.34 -4.54
CA ALA A 34 -8.74 -1.80 -5.92
C ALA A 34 -9.83 -1.15 -6.80
N GLU A 35 -11.06 -1.01 -6.28
CA GLU A 35 -12.14 -0.30 -6.99
C GLU A 35 -11.80 1.18 -7.26
N ARG A 36 -11.18 1.87 -6.28
CA ARG A 36 -10.72 3.25 -6.46
C ARG A 36 -9.63 3.36 -7.51
N ILE A 37 -8.68 2.41 -7.54
CA ILE A 37 -7.65 2.35 -8.58
C ILE A 37 -8.30 2.25 -9.97
N GLN A 38 -9.29 1.36 -10.14
CA GLN A 38 -10.03 1.25 -11.41
C GLN A 38 -10.69 2.59 -11.76
N ALA A 39 -11.42 3.20 -10.83
CA ALA A 39 -12.09 4.48 -11.06
C ALA A 39 -11.11 5.60 -11.46
N CYS A 40 -9.96 5.72 -10.78
CA CYS A 40 -8.93 6.70 -11.11
C CYS A 40 -8.36 6.49 -12.53
N LEU A 41 -8.13 5.22 -12.92
CA LEU A 41 -7.58 4.89 -14.23
C LEU A 41 -8.60 5.11 -15.35
N HIS A 42 -9.85 4.70 -15.16
CA HIS A 42 -10.95 4.89 -16.12
C HIS A 42 -11.27 6.37 -16.34
N GLY A 43 -11.18 7.19 -15.29
CA GLY A 43 -11.38 8.64 -15.42
C GLY A 43 -10.28 9.36 -16.20
N ARG A 44 -9.19 8.68 -16.55
CA ARG A 44 -7.96 9.33 -17.00
C ARG A 44 -7.36 8.78 -18.30
N TYR A 45 -7.37 7.47 -18.50
CA TYR A 45 -6.83 6.85 -19.71
C TYR A 45 -7.94 6.61 -20.73
N ALA A 46 -7.69 6.89 -22.01
CA ALA A 46 -8.64 6.61 -23.09
C ALA A 46 -8.48 5.20 -23.69
N ASP A 47 -7.36 4.52 -23.42
CA ASP A 47 -7.03 3.20 -23.95
C ASP A 47 -7.93 2.11 -23.34
N GLN A 48 -9.06 1.86 -24.01
CA GLN A 48 -10.07 0.89 -23.59
C GLN A 48 -9.52 -0.55 -23.46
N GLY A 49 -8.55 -0.94 -24.29
CA GLY A 49 -7.96 -2.28 -24.23
C GLY A 49 -7.16 -2.48 -22.95
N ARG A 50 -6.39 -1.47 -22.56
CA ARG A 50 -5.63 -1.46 -21.30
C ARG A 50 -6.54 -1.39 -20.08
N LEU A 51 -7.57 -0.54 -20.12
CA LEU A 51 -8.55 -0.45 -19.04
C LEU A 51 -9.30 -1.78 -18.83
N ALA A 52 -9.69 -2.45 -19.91
CA ALA A 52 -10.30 -3.78 -19.82
C ALA A 52 -9.35 -4.82 -19.20
N LEU A 53 -8.04 -4.71 -19.43
CA LEU A 53 -7.05 -5.58 -18.81
C LEU A 53 -6.90 -5.29 -17.31
N VAL A 54 -6.90 -4.01 -16.90
CA VAL A 54 -6.94 -3.61 -15.49
C VAL A 54 -8.16 -4.21 -14.79
N ASP A 55 -9.34 -4.03 -15.37
CA ASP A 55 -10.59 -4.56 -14.79
C ASP A 55 -10.55 -6.07 -14.64
N ARG A 56 -10.00 -6.75 -15.65
CA ARG A 56 -9.86 -8.20 -15.62
C ARG A 56 -8.91 -8.66 -14.52
N VAL A 57 -7.71 -8.09 -14.45
CA VAL A 57 -6.68 -8.51 -13.48
C VAL A 57 -7.17 -8.23 -12.06
N LEU A 58 -7.53 -6.98 -11.75
CA LEU A 58 -7.95 -6.61 -10.39
C LEU A 58 -9.25 -7.33 -10.00
N GLY A 59 -10.18 -7.51 -10.92
CA GLY A 59 -11.43 -8.24 -10.68
C GLY A 59 -11.21 -9.73 -10.40
N ILE A 60 -10.23 -10.38 -11.03
CA ILE A 60 -9.88 -11.77 -10.72
C ILE A 60 -9.31 -11.87 -9.30
N GLU A 61 -8.35 -11.01 -8.96
CA GLU A 61 -7.69 -11.01 -7.66
C GLU A 61 -8.65 -10.70 -6.50
N GLN A 62 -9.58 -9.76 -6.68
CA GLN A 62 -10.67 -9.49 -5.73
C GLN A 62 -11.57 -10.71 -5.52
N ARG A 63 -11.95 -11.40 -6.60
CA ARG A 63 -12.83 -12.57 -6.54
C ARG A 63 -12.19 -13.75 -5.81
N ILE A 64 -10.90 -14.00 -6.04
CA ILE A 64 -10.16 -15.05 -5.32
C ILE A 64 -9.75 -14.62 -3.91
N GLY A 65 -9.90 -13.33 -3.58
CA GLY A 65 -9.62 -12.77 -2.27
C GLY A 65 -8.14 -12.54 -1.99
N ALA A 66 -7.32 -12.37 -3.04
CA ALA A 66 -5.88 -12.15 -2.90
C ALA A 66 -5.56 -10.87 -2.11
N TYR A 67 -6.31 -9.79 -2.33
CA TYR A 67 -6.13 -8.53 -1.59
C TYR A 67 -6.59 -8.63 -0.14
N ARG A 68 -7.66 -9.39 0.12
CA ARG A 68 -8.12 -9.70 1.49
C ARG A 68 -7.14 -10.59 2.26
N ALA A 69 -6.33 -11.36 1.54
CA ALA A 69 -5.31 -12.23 2.15
C ALA A 69 -4.04 -11.48 2.55
N ALA A 70 -3.83 -10.25 2.08
CA ALA A 70 -2.69 -9.42 2.47
C ALA A 70 -2.77 -9.08 3.96
N ARG A 71 -1.70 -9.35 4.70
CA ARG A 71 -1.65 -9.17 6.16
C ARG A 71 -1.27 -7.76 6.57
N THR A 72 -0.56 -7.06 5.69
CA THR A 72 0.00 -5.73 5.94
C THR A 72 -0.26 -4.82 4.74
N GLN A 73 -0.35 -3.51 5.00
CA GLN A 73 -0.46 -2.50 3.94
C GLN A 73 0.67 -2.62 2.90
N VAL A 74 1.89 -2.92 3.34
CA VAL A 74 3.04 -3.14 2.45
C VAL A 74 2.78 -4.32 1.50
N GLU A 75 2.31 -5.46 2.01
CA GLU A 75 1.99 -6.63 1.19
C GLU A 75 0.88 -6.31 0.18
N LEU A 76 -0.15 -5.58 0.59
CA LEU A 76 -1.22 -5.14 -0.31
C LEU A 76 -0.66 -4.25 -1.43
N VAL A 77 0.15 -3.26 -1.08
CA VAL A 77 0.76 -2.33 -2.04
C VAL A 77 1.65 -3.08 -3.03
N GLU A 78 2.44 -4.04 -2.57
CA GLU A 78 3.28 -4.87 -3.43
C GLU A 78 2.46 -5.69 -4.44
N ARG A 79 1.38 -6.33 -3.97
CA ARG A 79 0.45 -7.10 -4.82
C ARG A 79 -0.24 -6.21 -5.85
N LEU A 80 -0.87 -5.13 -5.41
CA LEU A 80 -1.52 -4.15 -6.31
C LEU A 80 -0.55 -3.62 -7.36
N ASN A 81 0.69 -3.30 -6.96
CA ASN A 81 1.71 -2.84 -7.90
C ASN A 81 2.18 -3.93 -8.87
N ALA A 82 2.24 -5.19 -8.46
CA ALA A 82 2.54 -6.29 -9.35
C ALA A 82 1.45 -6.44 -10.41
N ASP A 83 0.19 -6.38 -10.00
CA ASP A 83 -0.98 -6.49 -10.89
C ASP A 83 -1.07 -5.30 -11.85
N LEU A 84 -0.84 -4.08 -11.36
CA LEU A 84 -0.78 -2.89 -12.20
C LEU A 84 0.34 -2.95 -13.23
N ARG A 85 1.51 -3.51 -12.89
CA ARG A 85 2.59 -3.71 -13.88
C ARG A 85 2.16 -4.67 -14.98
N VAL A 86 1.44 -5.74 -14.63
CA VAL A 86 0.90 -6.71 -15.60
C VAL A 86 -0.16 -6.06 -16.49
N ALA A 87 -1.09 -5.30 -15.90
CA ALA A 87 -2.21 -4.73 -16.62
C ALA A 87 -1.87 -3.47 -17.44
N MET A 88 -1.04 -2.58 -16.89
CA MET A 88 -0.73 -1.29 -17.51
C MET A 88 0.52 -1.34 -18.39
N GLY A 89 1.46 -2.24 -18.11
CA GLY A 89 2.78 -2.27 -18.76
C GLY A 89 3.66 -1.04 -18.49
N ASP A 90 3.21 -0.11 -17.65
CA ASP A 90 3.91 1.13 -17.30
C ASP A 90 4.26 1.14 -15.80
N ARG A 91 5.57 1.07 -15.49
CA ARG A 91 6.08 1.07 -14.10
C ARG A 91 5.87 2.39 -13.36
N ARG A 92 5.50 3.45 -14.07
CA ARG A 92 5.19 4.77 -13.50
C ARG A 92 3.78 4.82 -12.92
N VAL A 93 2.90 3.89 -13.30
CA VAL A 93 1.59 3.71 -12.66
C VAL A 93 1.78 2.81 -11.46
N ARG A 94 1.70 3.37 -10.25
CA ARG A 94 1.98 2.63 -9.01
C ARG A 94 1.23 3.20 -7.81
N VAL A 95 0.90 2.31 -6.89
CA VAL A 95 0.39 2.65 -5.56
C VAL A 95 1.56 2.97 -4.65
N THR A 96 1.49 4.10 -3.95
CA THR A 96 2.47 4.54 -2.95
C THR A 96 1.75 5.01 -1.69
N GLU A 97 2.48 5.12 -0.58
CA GLU A 97 2.00 5.87 0.57
C GLU A 97 1.92 7.36 0.21
N ALA A 98 0.88 8.02 0.68
CA ALA A 98 0.64 9.44 0.51
C ALA A 98 1.80 10.21 1.16
N SER A 99 2.72 10.69 0.33
CA SER A 99 3.83 11.53 0.75
C SER A 99 3.60 12.96 0.25
N ALA A 100 4.08 13.94 1.02
CA ALA A 100 3.84 15.37 0.76
C ALA A 100 4.52 15.90 -0.53
N SER A 101 5.25 15.08 -1.29
CA SER A 101 5.91 15.53 -2.53
C SER A 101 5.63 14.60 -3.71
N SER A 102 4.58 14.90 -4.47
CA SER A 102 4.51 14.47 -5.87
C SER A 102 5.51 15.30 -6.67
N GLY A 103 6.49 14.66 -7.29
CA GLY A 103 7.47 15.32 -8.15
C GLY A 103 6.81 15.96 -9.38
N ALA A 104 7.51 16.92 -10.01
CA ALA A 104 7.02 17.55 -11.24
C ALA A 104 6.74 16.49 -12.32
N GLY A 105 5.53 16.51 -12.88
CA GLY A 105 5.10 15.56 -13.92
C GLY A 105 4.58 14.21 -13.40
N VAL A 106 4.21 14.12 -12.12
CA VAL A 106 3.45 13.00 -11.55
C VAL A 106 2.11 13.52 -11.05
N GLU A 107 1.05 12.85 -11.46
CA GLU A 107 -0.28 13.08 -10.90
C GLU A 107 -0.62 11.99 -9.89
N SER A 108 -1.36 12.38 -8.85
CA SER A 108 -1.77 11.48 -7.77
C SER A 108 -3.29 11.44 -7.65
N CYS A 109 -3.83 10.25 -7.42
CA CYS A 109 -5.23 10.02 -7.05
C CYS A 109 -5.26 9.46 -5.63
N ASP A 110 -6.06 10.03 -4.73
CA ASP A 110 -6.23 9.50 -3.37
C ASP A 110 -6.96 8.16 -3.41
N LEU A 111 -6.39 7.16 -2.75
CA LEU A 111 -6.99 5.82 -2.61
C LEU A 111 -7.55 5.60 -1.20
N GLY A 112 -7.34 6.56 -0.28
CA GLY A 112 -7.61 6.41 1.15
C GLY A 112 -6.59 5.49 1.84
N ALA A 113 -6.78 5.26 3.15
CA ALA A 113 -5.88 4.42 3.96
C ALA A 113 -4.40 4.82 3.81
N THR A 114 -4.13 6.13 3.76
CA THR A 114 -2.80 6.73 3.52
C THR A 114 -2.14 6.29 2.21
N LEU A 115 -2.88 5.74 1.24
CA LEU A 115 -2.39 5.35 -0.08
C LEU A 115 -2.84 6.32 -1.17
N GLN A 116 -2.01 6.42 -2.20
CA GLN A 116 -2.30 7.16 -3.42
C GLN A 116 -1.86 6.36 -4.65
N LEU A 117 -2.52 6.61 -5.78
CA LEU A 117 -2.11 6.11 -7.09
C LEU A 117 -1.30 7.20 -7.80
N GLU A 118 -0.01 6.98 -7.98
CA GLU A 118 0.85 7.82 -8.82
C GLU A 118 0.77 7.38 -10.28
N MET A 119 0.64 8.35 -11.17
CA MET A 119 0.52 8.13 -12.61
C MET A 119 1.25 9.24 -13.38
N PRO A 120 1.75 8.95 -14.60
CA PRO A 120 2.16 10.01 -15.50
C PRO A 120 0.96 10.89 -15.92
N PRO A 121 1.20 12.12 -16.40
CA PRO A 121 0.17 12.90 -17.07
C PRO A 121 -0.46 12.06 -18.18
N ALA A 122 -1.78 12.21 -18.37
CA ALA A 122 -2.51 11.47 -19.37
C ALA A 122 -1.84 11.74 -20.74
N PRO A 123 -1.57 10.69 -21.54
CA PRO A 123 -1.12 10.91 -22.90
C PRO A 123 -2.21 11.70 -23.65
N LEU A 124 -1.81 12.81 -24.26
CA LEU A 124 -2.67 13.63 -25.13
C LEU A 124 -3.16 12.82 -26.35
#